data_AF-A0A2R6FRA1-F1
#
_entry.id   AF-A0A2R6FRA1-F1
#
_cell.length_a   1.000
_cell.length_b   1.000
_cell.length_c   1.000
_cell.angle_alpha   90.00
_cell.angle_beta   90.00
_cell.angle_gamma   90.00
#
_symmetry.space_group_name_H-M   'P 1'
#
loop_
_entity.id
_entity.type
_entity.pdbx_description
1 polymer ?
#
loop_
_entity_poly.entity_id
_entity_poly.type
_entity_poly.pdbx_seq_one_letter_code
_entity_poly.pdbx_strand_id
1 'polypeptide(L)'
;MIDLTAGDRNQLQTAARDGVEGFEADEPRIVSISDIHGYLDAGRSALTTLGDHSDFDPIVETDDDGRLHWVGDDSYVLVVNGDLVDRGPENQGVIELVERLAREAPPGHVRVTLGNHEWGVLFPDLVRWEGWFSGQRTDADRRQLCSVVERGHIVAAYEGYNFTYAHAGLVADYEAKTVNDRLVDAVRELREAIGTPDDADTQHRLVENSRQVLALGGQGGRGFGAGIVWLDFRFLTGTAPPQIVGHTRQDDPVQKGNVVCENVIRANESESGGEAVLVESPEELVSLERTPDGGVERRAFEVPERDDG
;
A
#
# COMPACT_ATOMS: atom_id res chain seq x y z
N MET A 1 4.14 -10.64 12.93
CA MET A 1 3.38 -9.60 12.19
C MET A 1 4.33 -8.54 11.65
N ILE A 2 3.91 -7.77 10.64
CA ILE A 2 4.63 -6.58 10.12
C ILE A 2 5.14 -5.69 11.26
N ASP A 3 6.42 -5.33 11.20
CA ASP A 3 7.14 -4.42 12.10
C ASP A 3 8.08 -3.49 11.30
N LEU A 4 7.51 -2.41 10.74
CA LEU A 4 8.21 -1.43 9.91
C LEU A 4 9.06 -0.42 10.70
N THR A 5 9.36 -0.72 11.95
CA THR A 5 9.88 0.31 12.86
C THR A 5 11.34 0.62 12.65
N ALA A 6 12.05 -0.01 11.72
CA ALA A 6 13.46 0.29 11.44
C ALA A 6 14.39 0.26 12.69
N GLY A 7 13.97 -0.38 13.79
CA GLY A 7 14.63 -0.23 15.10
C GLY A 7 14.36 1.11 15.81
N ASP A 8 13.79 2.10 15.12
CA ASP A 8 13.23 3.32 15.68
C ASP A 8 11.78 3.11 16.16
N ARG A 9 11.60 3.03 17.48
CA ARG A 9 10.28 2.90 18.08
C ARG A 9 9.47 4.21 18.05
N ASN A 10 10.04 5.29 17.51
CA ASN A 10 9.43 6.60 17.51
C ASN A 10 8.24 6.67 16.53
N GLN A 11 7.32 7.54 16.87
CA GLN A 11 6.22 7.91 16.01
C GLN A 11 6.74 8.80 14.88
N LEU A 12 6.33 8.52 13.64
CA LEU A 12 6.66 9.38 12.51
C LEU A 12 6.01 10.76 12.68
N GLN A 13 6.70 11.79 12.20
CA GLN A 13 6.12 13.13 12.13
C GLN A 13 4.90 13.12 11.22
N THR A 14 3.84 13.83 11.61
CA THR A 14 2.56 13.84 10.89
C THR A 14 2.72 14.21 9.41
N ALA A 15 3.56 15.20 9.09
CA ALA A 15 3.81 15.59 7.70
C ALA A 15 4.37 14.43 6.87
N ALA A 16 5.44 13.78 7.35
CA ALA A 16 6.05 12.64 6.66
C ALA A 16 5.18 11.36 6.69
N ARG A 17 4.26 11.23 7.65
CA ARG A 17 3.25 10.16 7.71
C ARG A 17 2.23 10.33 6.59
N ASP A 18 1.76 11.56 6.39
CA ASP A 18 0.61 11.85 5.55
C ASP A 18 0.95 12.12 4.08
N GLY A 19 2.18 12.56 3.76
CA GLY A 19 2.58 12.78 2.36
C GLY A 19 4.05 13.09 2.13
N VAL A 20 4.41 13.19 0.84
CA VAL A 20 5.78 13.41 0.37
C VAL A 20 6.31 14.80 0.70
N GLU A 21 5.44 15.81 0.83
CA GLU A 21 5.82 17.17 1.24
C GLU A 21 6.36 17.22 2.68
N GLY A 22 6.21 16.13 3.45
CA GLY A 22 6.76 16.01 4.79
C GLY A 22 8.25 15.66 4.87
N PHE A 23 8.92 15.43 3.73
CA PHE A 23 10.35 15.11 3.69
C PHE A 23 11.20 16.38 3.48
N GLU A 24 12.40 16.37 4.06
CA GLU A 24 13.38 17.47 3.89
C GLU A 24 14.15 17.38 2.56
N ALA A 25 14.16 16.20 1.92
CA ALA A 25 14.78 15.99 0.62
C ALA A 25 14.11 16.83 -0.47
N ASP A 26 14.90 17.31 -1.42
CA ASP A 26 14.42 18.13 -2.54
C ASP A 26 13.70 17.23 -3.55
N GLU A 27 12.37 17.23 -3.48
CA GLU A 27 11.46 16.55 -4.41
C GLU A 27 11.79 15.05 -4.68
N PRO A 28 11.77 14.17 -3.66
CA PRO A 28 12.06 12.75 -3.85
C PRO A 28 11.03 12.08 -4.77
N ARG A 29 11.49 11.27 -5.71
CA ARG A 29 10.59 10.48 -6.57
C ARG A 29 9.85 9.44 -5.75
N ILE A 30 8.56 9.26 -6.02
CA ILE A 30 7.77 8.22 -5.35
C ILE A 30 7.71 7.00 -6.25
N VAL A 31 8.17 5.86 -5.76
CA VAL A 31 8.02 4.56 -6.41
C VAL A 31 6.90 3.81 -5.72
N SER A 32 5.91 3.31 -6.45
CA SER A 32 4.83 2.54 -5.86
C SER A 32 4.64 1.16 -6.48
N ILE A 33 4.18 0.24 -5.64
CA ILE A 33 3.88 -1.15 -5.95
C ILE A 33 2.70 -1.60 -5.09
N SER A 34 1.83 -2.47 -5.60
CA SER A 34 0.63 -2.89 -4.88
C SER A 34 0.40 -4.40 -4.93
N ASP A 35 -0.37 -4.92 -3.97
CA ASP A 35 -0.93 -6.28 -3.95
C ASP A 35 0.10 -7.40 -4.20
N ILE A 36 1.25 -7.34 -3.51
CA ILE A 36 2.31 -8.37 -3.63
C ILE A 36 1.79 -9.75 -3.21
N HIS A 37 0.87 -9.82 -2.24
CA HIS A 37 0.13 -11.04 -1.90
C HIS A 37 1.02 -12.28 -1.73
N GLY A 38 2.15 -12.16 -1.02
CA GLY A 38 3.06 -13.29 -0.82
C GLY A 38 3.76 -13.83 -2.08
N TYR A 39 3.66 -13.16 -3.24
CA TYR A 39 4.43 -13.48 -4.45
C TYR A 39 5.79 -12.77 -4.41
N LEU A 40 6.69 -13.28 -3.56
CA LEU A 40 7.97 -12.63 -3.25
C LEU A 40 8.82 -12.35 -4.50
N ASP A 41 8.97 -13.33 -5.38
CA ASP A 41 9.80 -13.18 -6.58
C ASP A 41 9.22 -12.15 -7.56
N ALA A 42 7.90 -12.10 -7.73
CA ALA A 42 7.23 -11.09 -8.55
C ALA A 42 7.42 -9.68 -7.95
N GLY A 43 7.30 -9.53 -6.62
CA GLY A 43 7.62 -8.28 -5.94
C GLY A 43 9.07 -7.83 -6.13
N ARG A 44 10.03 -8.76 -6.11
CA ARG A 44 11.45 -8.47 -6.40
C ARG A 44 11.67 -8.08 -7.86
N SER A 45 11.04 -8.80 -8.78
CA SER A 45 11.07 -8.50 -10.22
C SER A 45 10.58 -7.08 -10.51
N ALA A 46 9.46 -6.68 -9.89
CA ALA A 46 8.89 -5.35 -10.00
C ALA A 46 9.87 -4.26 -9.49
N LEU A 47 10.38 -4.42 -8.26
CA LEU A 47 11.25 -3.40 -7.62
C LEU A 47 12.58 -3.20 -8.35
N THR A 48 13.08 -4.22 -9.05
CA THR A 48 14.33 -4.15 -9.81
C THR A 48 14.18 -3.48 -11.18
N THR A 49 12.96 -3.23 -11.65
CA THR A 49 12.73 -2.59 -12.96
C THR A 49 13.38 -1.22 -13.08
N LEU A 50 13.51 -0.46 -11.97
CA LEU A 50 14.20 0.83 -11.97
C LEU A 50 15.67 0.69 -12.37
N GLY A 51 16.39 -0.27 -11.79
CA GLY A 51 17.80 -0.50 -12.10
C GLY A 51 18.05 -1.06 -13.51
N ASP A 52 17.03 -1.68 -14.09
CA ASP A 52 17.07 -2.26 -15.43
C ASP A 52 16.64 -1.26 -16.53
N HIS A 53 16.18 -0.06 -16.16
CA HIS A 53 15.78 1.00 -17.08
C HIS A 53 16.79 2.16 -17.07
N SER A 54 17.22 2.63 -18.25
CA SER A 54 18.32 3.60 -18.38
C SER A 54 18.06 4.99 -17.78
N ASP A 55 16.80 5.33 -17.57
CA ASP A 55 16.38 6.68 -17.16
C ASP A 55 16.25 6.83 -15.63
N PHE A 56 16.41 5.73 -14.88
CA PHE A 56 16.23 5.70 -13.43
C PHE A 56 17.44 5.07 -12.74
N ASP A 57 17.78 5.62 -11.58
CA ASP A 57 18.70 4.97 -10.65
C ASP A 57 17.94 3.85 -9.89
N PRO A 58 18.61 2.74 -9.53
CA PRO A 58 17.98 1.68 -8.76
C PRO A 58 17.60 2.16 -7.34
N ILE A 59 16.45 1.71 -6.84
CA ILE A 59 16.10 1.87 -5.42
C ILE A 59 16.50 0.69 -4.55
N VAL A 60 16.79 -0.45 -5.20
CA VAL A 60 17.21 -1.68 -4.55
C VAL A 60 18.38 -2.33 -5.28
N GLU A 61 19.27 -2.98 -4.53
CA GLU A 61 20.31 -3.86 -5.06
C GLU A 61 20.13 -5.28 -4.53
N THR A 62 20.57 -6.28 -5.29
CA THR A 62 20.48 -7.69 -4.89
C THR A 62 21.82 -8.16 -4.32
N ASP A 63 21.82 -8.74 -3.12
CA ASP A 63 23.00 -9.38 -2.53
C ASP A 63 23.30 -10.78 -3.12
N ASP A 64 24.41 -11.38 -2.69
CA ASP A 64 24.82 -12.73 -3.12
C ASP A 64 23.80 -13.83 -2.75
N ASP A 65 22.93 -13.58 -1.78
CA ASP A 65 21.88 -14.50 -1.31
C ASP A 65 20.52 -14.24 -2.02
N GLY A 66 20.46 -13.31 -2.98
CA GLY A 66 19.23 -12.96 -3.70
C GLY A 66 18.27 -12.07 -2.92
N ARG A 67 18.73 -11.38 -1.88
CA ARG A 67 17.93 -10.44 -1.08
C ARG A 67 18.09 -9.02 -1.61
N LEU A 68 16.99 -8.28 -1.59
CA LEU A 68 17.00 -6.87 -1.93
C LEU A 68 17.37 -6.02 -0.71
N HIS A 69 18.24 -5.05 -0.96
CA HIS A 69 18.70 -4.02 -0.02
C HIS A 69 18.40 -2.63 -0.55
N TRP A 70 18.08 -1.70 0.35
CA TRP A 70 17.80 -0.31 -0.03
C TRP A 70 19.07 0.41 -0.50
N VAL A 71 19.00 1.01 -1.69
CA VAL A 71 20.05 1.89 -2.24
C VAL A 71 19.51 3.22 -2.78
N GLY A 72 18.20 3.45 -2.72
CA GLY A 72 17.56 4.67 -3.23
C GLY A 72 17.73 5.93 -2.37
N ASP A 73 18.69 5.93 -1.43
CA ASP A 73 19.02 7.03 -0.52
C ASP A 73 17.80 7.87 -0.04
N ASP A 74 17.90 9.20 -0.02
CA ASP A 74 16.80 10.13 0.27
C ASP A 74 16.14 10.69 -1.00
N SER A 75 16.59 10.27 -2.19
CA SER A 75 16.03 10.66 -3.50
C SER A 75 14.73 9.92 -3.83
N TYR A 76 14.40 8.85 -3.11
CA TYR A 76 13.24 8.00 -3.39
C TYR A 76 12.40 7.69 -2.15
N VAL A 77 11.07 7.72 -2.31
CA VAL A 77 10.12 7.16 -1.35
C VAL A 77 9.43 5.95 -1.99
N LEU A 78 9.50 4.78 -1.35
CA LEU A 78 8.75 3.59 -1.73
C LEU A 78 7.39 3.56 -1.02
N VAL A 79 6.30 3.55 -1.79
CA VAL A 79 4.93 3.33 -1.31
C VAL A 79 4.45 1.94 -1.70
N VAL A 80 4.30 1.05 -0.73
CA VAL A 80 3.65 -0.24 -0.94
C VAL A 80 2.16 -0.11 -0.66
N ASN A 81 1.36 -0.19 -1.71
CA ASN A 81 -0.06 0.14 -1.68
C ASN A 81 -0.94 -1.04 -1.21
N GLY A 82 -0.62 -1.56 -0.02
CA GLY A 82 -1.37 -2.60 0.69
C GLY A 82 -1.23 -4.01 0.13
N ASP A 83 -1.87 -4.95 0.85
CA ASP A 83 -2.04 -6.35 0.46
C ASP A 83 -0.71 -7.09 0.24
N LEU A 84 0.15 -7.03 1.27
CA LEU A 84 1.42 -7.75 1.29
C LEU A 84 1.23 -9.27 1.40
N VAL A 85 0.14 -9.68 2.05
CA VAL A 85 -0.11 -11.07 2.45
C VAL A 85 -1.34 -11.69 1.79
N ASP A 86 -1.49 -12.99 2.04
CA ASP A 86 -2.43 -13.95 1.48
C ASP A 86 -2.23 -14.23 0.00
N ARG A 87 -2.91 -15.30 -0.49
CA ARG A 87 -2.83 -15.84 -1.87
C ARG A 87 -1.53 -16.56 -2.20
N GLY A 88 -0.40 -15.86 -2.20
CA GLY A 88 0.89 -16.39 -2.59
C GLY A 88 1.56 -17.24 -1.50
N PRO A 89 2.62 -17.97 -1.88
CA PRO A 89 3.27 -18.94 -1.00
C PRO A 89 4.18 -18.30 0.08
N GLU A 90 4.72 -17.10 -0.17
CA GLU A 90 5.83 -16.52 0.61
C GLU A 90 5.47 -15.25 1.39
N ASN A 91 4.31 -15.28 2.04
CA ASN A 91 3.79 -14.18 2.87
C ASN A 91 4.81 -13.60 3.86
N GLN A 92 5.51 -14.49 4.58
CA GLN A 92 6.52 -14.09 5.55
C GLN A 92 7.74 -13.45 4.87
N GLY A 93 8.15 -13.96 3.70
CA GLY A 93 9.27 -13.41 2.93
C GLY A 93 8.97 -12.02 2.37
N VAL A 94 7.72 -11.75 1.96
CA VAL A 94 7.27 -10.42 1.54
C VAL A 94 7.31 -9.44 2.71
N ILE A 95 6.81 -9.83 3.88
CA ILE A 95 6.91 -9.00 5.09
C ILE A 95 8.38 -8.69 5.41
N GLU A 96 9.24 -9.70 5.41
CA GLU A 96 10.67 -9.53 5.70
C GLU A 96 11.40 -8.65 4.67
N LEU A 97 10.98 -8.69 3.40
CA LEU A 97 11.46 -7.78 2.37
C LEU A 97 11.12 -6.33 2.71
N VAL A 98 9.84 -6.02 2.92
CA VAL A 98 9.41 -4.64 3.18
C VAL A 98 9.98 -4.11 4.51
N GLU A 99 10.04 -4.93 5.55
CA GLU A 99 10.67 -4.55 6.83
C GLU A 99 12.17 -4.29 6.70
N ARG A 100 12.87 -5.05 5.86
CA ARG A 100 14.30 -4.81 5.59
C ARG A 100 14.50 -3.49 4.87
N LEU A 101 13.77 -3.25 3.78
CA LEU A 101 13.85 -1.98 3.06
C LEU A 101 13.53 -0.80 3.97
N ALA A 102 12.48 -0.89 4.79
CA ALA A 102 12.13 0.15 5.75
C ALA A 102 13.21 0.40 6.81
N ARG A 103 14.00 -0.61 7.17
CA ARG A 103 15.10 -0.50 8.14
C ARG A 103 16.36 0.12 7.56
N GLU A 104 16.60 -0.11 6.28
CA GLU A 104 17.80 0.36 5.58
C GLU A 104 17.61 1.76 4.98
N ALA A 105 16.37 2.09 4.57
CA ALA A 105 16.02 3.41 4.05
C ALA A 105 16.05 4.48 5.15
N PRO A 106 16.26 5.77 4.79
CA PRO A 106 16.13 6.85 5.76
C PRO A 106 14.72 6.86 6.37
N PRO A 107 14.55 7.25 7.65
CA PRO A 107 13.28 7.16 8.35
C PRO A 107 12.14 7.77 7.55
N GLY A 108 11.22 6.90 7.14
CA GLY A 108 10.04 7.28 6.42
C GLY A 108 10.00 7.00 4.92
N HIS A 109 11.13 6.68 4.30
CA HIS A 109 11.19 6.49 2.85
C HIS A 109 10.60 5.15 2.38
N VAL A 110 10.10 4.32 3.31
CA VAL A 110 9.21 3.20 2.99
C VAL A 110 7.89 3.42 3.72
N ARG A 111 6.81 3.41 2.93
CA ARG A 111 5.43 3.68 3.33
C ARG A 111 4.57 2.50 2.92
N VAL A 112 3.61 2.14 3.76
CA VAL A 112 2.66 1.07 3.44
C VAL A 112 1.24 1.59 3.66
N THR A 113 0.38 1.50 2.65
CA THR A 113 -1.06 1.73 2.84
C THR A 113 -1.72 0.46 3.38
N LEU A 114 -2.79 0.60 4.15
CA LEU A 114 -3.52 -0.53 4.70
C LEU A 114 -4.27 -1.26 3.58
N GLY A 115 -3.89 -2.51 3.30
CA GLY A 115 -4.65 -3.39 2.41
C GLY A 115 -5.87 -4.01 3.09
N ASN A 116 -6.82 -4.55 2.31
CA ASN A 116 -7.94 -5.30 2.90
C ASN A 116 -7.48 -6.61 3.57
N HIS A 117 -6.31 -7.14 3.21
CA HIS A 117 -5.73 -8.32 3.83
C HIS A 117 -5.08 -8.02 5.18
N GLU A 118 -4.38 -6.88 5.32
CA GLU A 118 -3.95 -6.38 6.62
C GLU A 118 -5.15 -5.95 7.48
N TRP A 119 -6.20 -5.38 6.88
CA TRP A 119 -7.47 -5.13 7.56
C TRP A 119 -8.06 -6.42 8.13
N GLY A 120 -8.01 -7.54 7.39
CA GLY A 120 -8.51 -8.83 7.88
C GLY A 120 -7.76 -9.37 9.10
N VAL A 121 -6.51 -8.97 9.29
CA VAL A 121 -5.78 -9.23 10.55
C VAL A 121 -6.42 -8.48 11.71
N LEU A 122 -6.76 -7.20 11.52
CA LEU A 122 -7.35 -6.36 12.57
C LEU A 122 -8.76 -6.80 12.94
N PHE A 123 -9.57 -7.18 11.95
CA PHE A 123 -11.01 -7.44 12.09
C PHE A 123 -11.41 -8.91 11.75
N PRO A 124 -10.83 -9.93 12.42
CA PRO A 124 -11.07 -11.32 12.08
C PRO A 124 -12.49 -11.81 12.35
N ASP A 125 -13.29 -11.14 13.19
CA ASP A 125 -14.70 -11.53 13.43
C ASP A 125 -15.58 -11.20 12.21
N LEU A 126 -15.13 -10.27 11.37
CA LEU A 126 -15.85 -9.78 10.20
C LEU A 126 -15.53 -10.57 8.92
N VAL A 127 -14.47 -11.37 8.93
CA VAL A 127 -14.00 -12.16 7.77
C VAL A 127 -13.74 -13.61 8.16
N ARG A 128 -14.27 -14.55 7.38
CA ARG A 128 -14.05 -15.99 7.57
C ARG A 128 -12.81 -16.45 6.82
N TRP A 129 -11.65 -16.02 7.28
CA TRP A 129 -10.36 -16.19 6.61
C TRP A 129 -9.40 -17.14 7.33
N GLU A 130 -9.90 -18.11 8.08
CA GLU A 130 -9.11 -19.02 8.93
C GLU A 130 -8.07 -19.84 8.14
N GLY A 131 -8.30 -20.03 6.83
CA GLY A 131 -7.37 -20.69 5.92
C GLY A 131 -6.26 -19.80 5.34
N TRP A 132 -6.33 -18.48 5.56
CA TRP A 132 -5.39 -17.49 5.02
C TRP A 132 -4.36 -17.07 6.05
N PHE A 133 -3.23 -16.51 5.60
CA PHE A 133 -2.16 -16.04 6.48
C PHE A 133 -2.66 -14.95 7.45
N SER A 134 -3.48 -14.03 6.94
CA SER A 134 -4.11 -12.95 7.72
C SER A 134 -5.03 -13.48 8.83
N GLY A 135 -5.90 -14.45 8.52
CA GLY A 135 -6.83 -15.03 9.49
C GLY A 135 -6.18 -15.98 10.51
N GLN A 136 -4.90 -16.30 10.35
CA GLN A 136 -4.12 -17.11 11.30
C GLN A 136 -3.29 -16.27 12.29
N ARG A 137 -3.41 -14.93 12.24
CA ARG A 137 -2.67 -14.05 13.15
C ARG A 137 -3.16 -14.17 14.59
N THR A 138 -2.22 -14.07 15.54
CA THR A 138 -2.52 -14.11 16.97
C THR A 138 -2.98 -12.74 17.48
N ASP A 139 -3.57 -12.68 18.68
CA ASP A 139 -3.85 -11.40 19.35
C ASP A 139 -2.59 -10.53 19.56
N ALA A 140 -1.42 -11.15 19.72
CA ALA A 140 -0.16 -10.42 19.80
C ALA A 140 0.20 -9.78 18.46
N ASP A 141 0.02 -10.50 17.36
CA ASP A 141 0.18 -9.97 16.00
C ASP A 141 -0.79 -8.82 15.72
N ARG A 142 -2.06 -8.96 16.11
CA ARG A 142 -3.08 -7.92 15.96
C ARG A 142 -2.69 -6.63 16.71
N ARG A 143 -2.27 -6.75 17.98
CA ARG A 143 -1.79 -5.59 18.77
C ARG A 143 -0.52 -4.96 18.19
N GLN A 144 0.37 -5.77 17.61
CA GLN A 144 1.54 -5.28 16.90
C GLN A 144 1.12 -4.44 15.69
N LEU A 145 0.20 -4.93 14.85
CA LEU A 145 -0.31 -4.18 13.70
C LEU A 145 -0.96 -2.85 14.12
N CYS A 146 -1.80 -2.85 15.17
CA CYS A 146 -2.33 -1.60 15.75
C CYS A 146 -1.20 -0.63 16.11
N SER A 147 -0.14 -1.13 16.74
CA SER A 147 0.99 -0.29 17.18
C SER A 147 1.82 0.26 16.00
N VAL A 148 1.90 -0.45 14.88
CA VAL A 148 2.55 0.03 13.64
C VAL A 148 1.71 1.14 12.98
N VAL A 149 0.39 0.98 12.96
CA VAL A 149 -0.56 2.01 12.50
C VAL A 149 -0.50 3.26 13.39
N GLU A 150 -0.55 3.10 14.72
CA GLU A 150 -0.45 4.20 15.68
C GLU A 150 0.82 5.05 15.50
N ARG A 151 1.93 4.41 15.09
CA ARG A 151 3.21 5.06 14.84
C ARG A 151 3.33 5.69 13.44
N GLY A 152 2.34 5.45 12.57
CA GLY A 152 2.25 6.06 11.24
C GLY A 152 3.02 5.33 10.14
N HIS A 153 3.46 4.09 10.36
CA HIS A 153 4.17 3.32 9.32
C HIS A 153 3.22 2.57 8.38
N ILE A 154 1.99 2.30 8.85
CA ILE A 154 0.88 1.84 8.01
C ILE A 154 -0.21 2.90 8.07
N VAL A 155 -0.64 3.39 6.92
CA VAL A 155 -1.58 4.51 6.77
C VAL A 155 -2.79 4.10 5.93
N ALA A 156 -3.92 4.81 6.04
CA ALA A 156 -5.07 4.57 5.17
C ALA A 156 -4.85 5.15 3.77
N ALA A 157 -4.15 6.28 3.69
CA ALA A 157 -3.75 6.94 2.46
C ALA A 157 -2.45 7.74 2.64
N TYR A 158 -1.81 8.10 1.54
CA TYR A 158 -0.57 8.87 1.51
C TYR A 158 -0.59 9.85 0.33
N GLU A 159 -0.35 11.13 0.59
CA GLU A 159 -0.33 12.20 -0.41
C GLU A 159 1.00 12.18 -1.19
N GLY A 160 0.91 11.94 -2.50
CA GLY A 160 1.99 12.13 -3.45
C GLY A 160 2.05 13.57 -3.96
N TYR A 161 2.57 13.75 -5.17
CA TYR A 161 2.59 15.07 -5.79
C TYR A 161 1.22 15.39 -6.40
N ASN A 162 0.80 14.60 -7.35
CA ASN A 162 -0.42 14.80 -8.13
C ASN A 162 -1.51 13.79 -7.78
N PHE A 163 -1.14 12.68 -7.11
CA PHE A 163 -2.06 11.62 -6.74
C PHE A 163 -2.01 11.31 -5.24
N THR A 164 -3.14 10.90 -4.70
CA THR A 164 -3.19 10.27 -3.37
C THR A 164 -3.11 8.76 -3.51
N TYR A 165 -2.18 8.12 -2.81
CA TYR A 165 -2.03 6.67 -2.75
C TYR A 165 -2.97 6.09 -1.70
N ALA A 166 -3.78 5.11 -2.09
CA ALA A 166 -4.62 4.36 -1.18
C ALA A 166 -4.91 2.98 -1.75
N HIS A 167 -5.06 1.96 -0.90
CA HIS A 167 -5.14 0.59 -1.40
C HIS A 167 -6.32 0.36 -2.36
N ALA A 168 -7.53 0.85 -2.05
CA ALA A 168 -8.68 0.72 -2.96
C ALA A 168 -9.27 2.08 -3.38
N GLY A 169 -9.00 3.14 -2.64
CA GLY A 169 -9.45 4.49 -2.95
C GLY A 169 -10.93 4.77 -2.67
N LEU A 170 -11.38 5.97 -3.03
CA LEU A 170 -12.75 6.44 -2.84
C LEU A 170 -13.24 7.26 -4.03
N VAL A 171 -14.56 7.25 -4.25
CA VAL A 171 -15.22 8.05 -5.30
C VAL A 171 -15.26 9.54 -4.95
N ALA A 172 -15.38 9.86 -3.66
CA ALA A 172 -15.45 11.23 -3.16
C ALA A 172 -14.11 11.67 -2.60
N ASP A 173 -13.87 12.98 -2.58
CA ASP A 173 -12.64 13.59 -2.06
C ASP A 173 -12.36 13.19 -0.60
N TYR A 174 -11.08 13.03 -0.31
CA TYR A 174 -10.55 12.75 1.02
C TYR A 174 -9.13 13.29 1.14
N GLU A 175 -8.76 13.66 2.36
CA GLU A 175 -7.40 14.09 2.73
C GLU A 175 -6.72 12.92 3.45
N ALA A 176 -5.45 12.65 3.13
CA ALA A 176 -4.72 11.54 3.74
C ALA A 176 -4.68 11.69 5.26
N LYS A 177 -4.37 12.89 5.74
CA LYS A 177 -4.38 13.21 7.18
C LYS A 177 -5.70 12.81 7.86
N THR A 178 -6.84 13.17 7.25
CA THR A 178 -8.16 12.94 7.85
C THR A 178 -8.48 11.44 7.94
N VAL A 179 -8.19 10.66 6.89
CA VAL A 179 -8.44 9.20 6.93
C VAL A 179 -7.43 8.47 7.80
N ASN A 180 -6.18 8.94 7.86
CA ASN A 180 -5.13 8.40 8.72
C ASN A 180 -5.44 8.62 10.20
N ASP A 181 -5.89 9.81 10.59
CA ASP A 181 -6.27 10.09 11.98
C ASP A 181 -7.45 9.21 12.43
N ARG A 182 -8.46 9.02 11.56
CA ARG A 182 -9.58 8.11 11.83
C ARG A 182 -9.14 6.65 11.97
N LEU A 183 -8.18 6.20 11.16
CA LEU A 183 -7.61 4.88 11.27
C LEU A 183 -6.88 4.71 12.62
N VAL A 184 -6.04 5.68 13.00
CA VAL A 184 -5.31 5.69 14.27
C VAL A 184 -6.26 5.62 15.46
N ASP A 185 -7.33 6.43 15.47
CA ASP A 185 -8.31 6.42 16.54
C ASP A 185 -9.04 5.07 16.65
N ALA A 186 -9.41 4.47 15.51
CA ALA A 186 -10.05 3.16 15.49
C ALA A 186 -9.12 2.04 15.99
N VAL A 187 -7.84 2.03 15.59
CA VAL A 187 -6.93 0.96 16.03
C VAL A 187 -6.51 1.11 17.49
N ARG A 188 -6.48 2.32 18.06
CA ARG A 188 -6.24 2.53 19.49
C ARG A 188 -7.33 1.87 20.32
N GLU A 189 -8.57 2.12 19.94
CA GLU A 189 -9.74 1.54 20.59
C GLU A 189 -9.76 0.00 20.42
N LEU A 190 -9.51 -0.47 19.20
CA LEU A 190 -9.41 -1.91 18.92
C LEU A 190 -8.33 -2.57 19.77
N ARG A 191 -7.15 -1.95 19.90
CA ARG A 191 -6.01 -2.53 20.63
C ARG A 191 -6.33 -2.81 22.09
N GLU A 192 -7.13 -1.96 22.72
CA GLU A 192 -7.61 -2.15 24.10
C GLU A 192 -8.61 -3.32 24.21
N ALA A 193 -9.42 -3.55 23.18
CA ALA A 193 -10.43 -4.60 23.16
C ALA A 193 -9.89 -5.99 22.77
N ILE A 194 -8.77 -6.08 22.04
CA ILE A 194 -8.22 -7.36 21.56
C ILE A 194 -8.07 -8.37 22.71
N GLY A 195 -8.60 -9.57 22.51
CA GLY A 195 -8.52 -10.68 23.48
C GLY A 195 -9.39 -10.51 24.73
N THR A 196 -10.22 -9.46 24.78
CA THR A 196 -11.24 -9.27 25.82
C THR A 196 -12.60 -9.80 25.34
N PRO A 197 -13.60 -9.97 26.24
CA PRO A 197 -14.96 -10.32 25.83
C PRO A 197 -15.62 -9.33 24.87
N ASP A 198 -15.16 -8.08 24.83
CA ASP A 198 -15.73 -6.99 24.01
C ASP A 198 -15.07 -6.87 22.62
N ASP A 199 -14.11 -7.75 22.27
CA ASP A 199 -13.33 -7.68 21.02
C ASP A 199 -14.24 -7.71 19.77
N ALA A 200 -15.11 -8.71 19.66
CA ALA A 200 -16.01 -8.86 18.53
C ALA A 200 -16.94 -7.64 18.39
N ASP A 201 -17.64 -7.27 19.47
CA ASP A 201 -18.56 -6.12 19.47
C ASP A 201 -17.84 -4.81 19.10
N THR A 202 -16.58 -4.64 19.53
CA THR A 202 -15.74 -3.50 19.16
C THR A 202 -15.41 -3.49 17.67
N GLN A 203 -15.06 -4.64 17.08
CA GLN A 203 -14.81 -4.74 15.64
C GLN A 203 -16.03 -4.30 14.81
N HIS A 204 -17.23 -4.80 15.13
CA HIS A 204 -18.47 -4.42 14.43
C HIS A 204 -18.74 -2.92 14.56
N ARG A 205 -18.66 -2.39 15.78
CA ARG A 205 -18.92 -0.97 16.06
C ARG A 205 -17.93 -0.03 15.36
N LEU A 206 -16.65 -0.38 15.31
CA LEU A 206 -15.62 0.42 14.64
C LEU A 206 -15.86 0.52 13.13
N VAL A 207 -16.27 -0.58 12.49
CA VAL A 207 -16.64 -0.58 11.07
C VAL A 207 -17.85 0.32 10.79
N GLU A 208 -18.83 0.34 11.70
CA GLU A 208 -20.01 1.20 11.58
C GLU A 208 -19.71 2.68 11.79
N ASN A 209 -18.76 3.01 12.67
CA ASN A 209 -18.43 4.38 13.05
C ASN A 209 -17.39 5.03 12.12
N SER A 210 -16.46 4.25 11.58
CA SER A 210 -15.36 4.71 10.72
C SER A 210 -15.53 4.27 9.27
N ARG A 211 -16.76 4.41 8.73
CA ARG A 211 -17.16 3.82 7.45
C ARG A 211 -16.26 4.19 6.28
N GLN A 212 -15.81 5.43 6.21
CA GLN A 212 -14.94 5.89 5.11
C GLN A 212 -13.64 5.09 5.02
N VAL A 213 -13.14 4.56 6.15
CA VAL A 213 -11.89 3.78 6.19
C VAL A 213 -12.18 2.28 6.23
N LEU A 214 -13.09 1.85 7.11
CA LEU A 214 -13.22 0.45 7.51
C LEU A 214 -14.46 -0.28 6.95
N ALA A 215 -15.38 0.41 6.28
CA ALA A 215 -16.60 -0.25 5.80
C ALA A 215 -16.30 -1.29 4.72
N LEU A 216 -16.97 -2.44 4.81
CA LEU A 216 -16.98 -3.44 3.75
C LEU A 216 -17.84 -2.97 2.56
N GLY A 217 -18.91 -2.21 2.79
CA GLY A 217 -19.83 -1.80 1.72
C GLY A 217 -20.76 -2.91 1.22
N GLY A 218 -21.52 -2.63 0.16
CA GLY A 218 -22.50 -3.55 -0.41
C GLY A 218 -21.89 -4.71 -1.22
N GLN A 219 -22.72 -5.69 -1.58
CA GLN A 219 -22.40 -6.79 -2.52
C GLN A 219 -21.15 -7.61 -2.19
N GLY A 220 -21.03 -8.09 -0.95
CA GLY A 220 -19.91 -8.97 -0.57
C GLY A 220 -18.64 -8.21 -0.19
N GLY A 221 -18.75 -6.92 0.13
CA GLY A 221 -17.68 -6.16 0.76
C GLY A 221 -16.81 -5.35 -0.20
N ARG A 222 -17.30 -5.02 -1.41
CA ARG A 222 -16.53 -4.23 -2.40
C ARG A 222 -17.35 -3.22 -3.22
N GLY A 223 -18.64 -3.08 -2.92
CA GLY A 223 -19.56 -2.23 -3.66
C GLY A 223 -19.70 -0.82 -3.08
N PHE A 224 -20.74 -0.09 -3.51
CA PHE A 224 -21.08 1.21 -2.94
C PHE A 224 -21.13 1.17 -1.40
N GLY A 225 -20.56 2.22 -0.79
CA GLY A 225 -20.42 2.34 0.66
C GLY A 225 -19.24 1.55 1.25
N ALA A 226 -18.41 0.92 0.42
CA ALA A 226 -17.11 0.39 0.85
C ALA A 226 -16.19 1.54 1.26
N GLY A 227 -15.37 1.26 2.27
CA GLY A 227 -14.31 2.13 2.73
C GLY A 227 -13.10 2.08 1.79
N ILE A 228 -12.11 2.92 2.10
CA ILE A 228 -10.94 3.21 1.28
C ILE A 228 -10.04 2.00 0.97
N VAL A 229 -10.21 0.89 1.70
CA VAL A 229 -9.45 -0.35 1.49
C VAL A 229 -10.26 -1.43 0.77
N TRP A 230 -11.53 -1.21 0.44
CA TRP A 230 -12.43 -2.25 -0.07
C TRP A 230 -13.10 -1.96 -1.42
N LEU A 231 -13.13 -0.69 -1.85
CA LEU A 231 -13.91 -0.31 -3.04
C LEU A 231 -13.33 -0.92 -4.33
N ASP A 232 -14.15 -1.66 -5.08
CA ASP A 232 -13.72 -2.21 -6.37
C ASP A 232 -13.49 -1.09 -7.40
N PHE A 233 -12.38 -1.17 -8.14
CA PHE A 233 -11.95 -0.18 -9.14
C PHE A 233 -13.02 0.11 -10.20
N ARG A 234 -13.91 -0.85 -10.48
CA ARG A 234 -15.05 -0.62 -11.39
C ARG A 234 -15.94 0.55 -10.96
N PHE A 235 -16.02 0.85 -9.66
CA PHE A 235 -16.84 1.92 -9.09
C PHE A 235 -16.12 3.27 -9.03
N LEU A 236 -14.79 3.29 -9.10
CA LEU A 236 -14.01 4.53 -9.23
C LEU A 236 -14.24 5.08 -10.63
N THR A 237 -14.89 6.25 -10.74
CA THR A 237 -15.15 6.90 -12.03
C THR A 237 -13.95 7.74 -12.45
N GLY A 238 -13.87 8.10 -13.74
CA GLY A 238 -12.77 8.96 -14.21
C GLY A 238 -12.79 10.38 -13.63
N THR A 239 -13.86 10.75 -12.93
CA THR A 239 -14.05 12.02 -12.24
C THR A 239 -13.84 11.92 -10.74
N ALA A 240 -13.44 10.75 -10.22
CA ALA A 240 -13.01 10.64 -8.83
C ALA A 240 -11.75 11.50 -8.61
N PRO A 241 -11.40 11.84 -7.36
CA PRO A 241 -10.15 12.55 -7.08
C PRO A 241 -8.92 11.80 -7.63
N PRO A 242 -7.85 12.53 -8.02
CA PRO A 242 -6.58 11.93 -8.40
C PRO A 242 -6.05 10.95 -7.36
N GLN A 243 -5.94 9.68 -7.74
CA GLN A 243 -5.48 8.64 -6.84
C GLN A 243 -4.83 7.45 -7.55
N ILE A 244 -3.83 6.86 -6.90
CA ILE A 244 -3.19 5.61 -7.31
C ILE A 244 -3.65 4.50 -6.37
N VAL A 245 -4.25 3.46 -6.95
CA VAL A 245 -4.91 2.38 -6.20
C VAL A 245 -4.43 0.99 -6.61
N GLY A 246 -4.61 0.06 -5.69
CA GLY A 246 -4.44 -1.37 -5.88
C GLY A 246 -5.77 -2.11 -5.97
N HIS A 247 -5.85 -3.23 -5.23
CA HIS A 247 -7.05 -4.01 -4.90
C HIS A 247 -7.74 -4.78 -6.04
N THR A 248 -7.93 -4.14 -7.19
CA THR A 248 -8.61 -4.74 -8.35
C THR A 248 -7.62 -5.08 -9.44
N ARG A 249 -7.29 -6.37 -9.53
CA ARG A 249 -6.35 -6.93 -10.52
C ARG A 249 -6.57 -6.40 -11.93
N GLN A 250 -5.47 -6.01 -12.58
CA GLN A 250 -5.35 -5.65 -13.98
C GLN A 250 -4.21 -6.44 -14.61
N ASP A 251 -4.24 -6.66 -15.93
CA ASP A 251 -3.13 -7.30 -16.65
C ASP A 251 -1.95 -6.32 -16.85
N ASP A 252 -2.26 -5.02 -16.99
CA ASP A 252 -1.32 -3.91 -17.07
C ASP A 252 -1.74 -2.81 -16.08
N PRO A 253 -0.89 -1.84 -15.73
CA PRO A 253 -1.37 -0.66 -15.02
C PRO A 253 -2.38 0.11 -15.90
N VAL A 254 -3.52 0.47 -15.33
CA VAL A 254 -4.68 1.04 -16.06
C VAL A 254 -5.05 2.39 -15.48
N GLN A 255 -5.22 3.39 -16.35
CA GLN A 255 -5.79 4.68 -15.98
C GLN A 255 -7.24 4.83 -16.44
N LYS A 256 -8.09 5.31 -15.54
CA LYS A 256 -9.47 5.73 -15.79
C LYS A 256 -9.62 7.17 -15.32
N GLY A 257 -9.47 8.12 -16.25
CA GLY A 257 -9.44 9.55 -15.91
C GLY A 257 -8.38 9.81 -14.84
N ASN A 258 -8.79 10.38 -13.71
CA ASN A 258 -7.88 10.74 -12.62
C ASN A 258 -7.38 9.56 -11.78
N VAL A 259 -7.85 8.33 -12.02
CA VAL A 259 -7.55 7.17 -11.17
C VAL A 259 -6.65 6.20 -11.91
N VAL A 260 -5.53 5.81 -11.32
CA VAL A 260 -4.61 4.80 -11.86
C VAL A 260 -4.62 3.57 -10.96
N CYS A 261 -4.77 2.38 -11.55
CA CYS A 261 -4.68 1.11 -10.85
C CYS A 261 -3.38 0.39 -11.21
N GLU A 262 -2.58 0.03 -10.20
CA GLU A 262 -1.25 -0.58 -10.34
C GLU A 262 -1.20 -2.07 -9.92
N ASN A 263 -2.35 -2.68 -9.59
CA ASN A 263 -2.42 -4.07 -9.14
C ASN A 263 -2.28 -5.06 -10.31
N VAL A 264 -1.03 -5.42 -10.65
CA VAL A 264 -0.72 -6.26 -11.81
C VAL A 264 -0.13 -7.64 -11.49
N ILE A 265 0.49 -7.81 -10.32
CA ILE A 265 1.27 -9.01 -9.99
C ILE A 265 0.45 -10.29 -10.16
N ARG A 266 -0.72 -10.35 -9.52
CA ARG A 266 -1.51 -11.58 -9.50
C ARG A 266 -2.21 -11.88 -10.83
N ALA A 267 -2.39 -10.90 -11.71
CA ALA A 267 -2.91 -11.15 -13.04
C ALA A 267 -1.86 -11.85 -13.93
N ASN A 268 -0.59 -11.56 -13.68
CA ASN A 268 0.55 -12.03 -14.48
C ASN A 268 1.33 -13.20 -13.86
N GLU A 269 0.85 -13.82 -12.78
CA GLU A 269 1.59 -14.88 -12.07
C GLU A 269 1.96 -16.10 -12.93
N SER A 270 1.19 -16.38 -13.98
CA SER A 270 1.47 -17.46 -14.93
C SER A 270 2.34 -17.06 -16.13
N GLU A 271 2.68 -15.78 -16.24
CA GLU A 271 3.39 -15.21 -17.38
C GLU A 271 4.86 -14.94 -17.02
N SER A 272 5.71 -14.91 -18.04
CA SER A 272 7.04 -14.31 -17.90
C SER A 272 6.87 -12.80 -18.10
N GLY A 273 6.99 -12.00 -17.03
CA GLY A 273 6.83 -10.55 -17.08
C GLY A 273 5.41 -10.07 -16.72
N GLY A 274 5.19 -8.76 -16.85
CA GLY A 274 3.95 -8.07 -16.46
C GLY A 274 3.97 -7.49 -15.05
N GLU A 275 5.00 -7.76 -14.24
CA GLU A 275 5.20 -7.04 -12.99
C GLU A 275 5.60 -5.60 -13.27
N ALA A 276 5.08 -4.67 -12.46
CA ALA A 276 5.33 -3.25 -12.66
C ALA A 276 5.45 -2.50 -11.34
N VAL A 277 6.12 -1.36 -11.43
CA VAL A 277 6.06 -0.29 -10.44
C VAL A 277 5.68 1.01 -11.14
N LEU A 278 5.08 1.93 -10.39
CA LEU A 278 4.86 3.29 -10.85
C LEU A 278 5.93 4.21 -10.26
N VAL A 279 6.29 5.26 -11.01
CA VAL A 279 7.22 6.30 -10.58
C VAL A 279 6.55 7.65 -10.79
N GLU A 280 6.32 8.36 -9.69
CA GLU A 280 5.77 9.70 -9.67
C GLU A 280 6.87 10.73 -9.35
N SER A 281 6.81 11.85 -10.06
CA SER A 281 7.51 13.09 -9.76
C SER A 281 6.51 14.26 -9.80
N PRO A 282 6.92 15.49 -9.46
CA PRO A 282 6.03 16.65 -9.58
C PRO A 282 5.42 16.83 -10.98
N GLU A 283 6.14 16.43 -12.03
CA GLU A 283 5.77 16.71 -13.43
C GLU A 283 5.19 15.50 -14.18
N GLU A 284 5.44 14.27 -13.71
CA GLU A 284 5.06 13.06 -14.44
C GLU A 284 4.70 11.87 -13.55
N LEU A 285 3.87 10.99 -14.11
CA LEU A 285 3.62 9.64 -13.61
C LEU A 285 3.90 8.65 -14.73
N VAL A 286 4.74 7.66 -14.47
CA VAL A 286 5.05 6.57 -15.41
C VAL A 286 5.00 5.21 -14.74
N SER A 287 4.77 4.15 -15.50
CA SER A 287 5.06 2.77 -15.09
C SER A 287 6.34 2.27 -15.72
N LEU A 288 7.03 1.39 -14.99
CA LEU A 288 8.11 0.55 -15.47
C LEU A 288 7.64 -0.89 -15.40
N GLU A 289 7.44 -1.49 -16.57
CA GLU A 289 6.78 -2.78 -16.74
C GLU A 289 7.79 -3.83 -17.24
N ARG A 290 7.91 -4.94 -16.53
CA ARG A 290 8.77 -6.06 -16.90
C ARG A 290 8.24 -6.73 -18.17
N THR A 291 9.05 -6.84 -19.20
CA THR A 291 8.69 -7.55 -20.43
C THR A 291 9.02 -9.05 -20.34
N PRO A 292 8.42 -9.90 -21.20
CA PRO A 292 8.69 -11.35 -21.19
C PRO A 292 10.12 -11.78 -21.46
N ASP A 293 10.91 -10.94 -22.13
CA ASP A 293 12.35 -11.16 -22.36
C ASP A 293 13.25 -10.59 -21.25
N GLY A 294 12.65 -10.06 -20.18
CA GLY A 294 13.36 -9.51 -19.02
C GLY A 294 13.72 -8.03 -19.13
N GLY A 295 13.41 -7.39 -20.25
CA GLY A 295 13.52 -5.93 -20.42
C GLY A 295 12.50 -5.14 -19.58
N VAL A 296 12.56 -3.82 -19.70
CA VAL A 296 11.64 -2.90 -19.02
C VAL A 296 11.06 -1.93 -20.03
N GLU A 297 9.74 -1.87 -20.12
CA GLU A 297 9.01 -0.87 -20.89
C GLU A 297 8.55 0.28 -19.99
N ARG A 298 8.66 1.51 -20.49
CA ARG A 298 8.18 2.72 -19.83
C ARG A 298 6.89 3.19 -20.49
N ARG A 299 5.84 3.40 -19.69
CA ARG A 299 4.56 3.95 -20.15
C ARG A 299 4.18 5.17 -19.32
N ALA A 300 3.78 6.25 -19.97
CA ALA A 300 3.37 7.48 -19.30
C ALA A 300 1.86 7.50 -19.04
N PHE A 301 1.47 8.12 -17.93
CA PHE A 301 0.08 8.37 -17.53
C PHE A 301 -0.23 9.87 -17.60
N GLU A 302 -1.51 10.18 -17.78
CA GLU A 302 -1.97 11.57 -17.74
C GLU A 302 -1.93 12.07 -16.29
N VAL A 303 -1.21 13.16 -16.04
CA VAL A 303 -1.25 13.87 -14.77
C VAL A 303 -2.43 14.87 -14.80
N PRO A 304 -3.39 14.79 -13.87
CA PRO A 304 -4.51 15.73 -13.82
C PRO A 304 -4.03 17.17 -13.67
N GLU A 305 -4.63 18.10 -14.41
CA GLU A 305 -4.39 19.54 -14.21
C GLU A 305 -4.82 19.91 -12.78
N ARG A 306 -3.92 20.52 -12.00
CA ARG A 306 -4.29 21.12 -10.72
C ARG A 306 -5.19 22.31 -11.02
N ASP A 307 -6.43 22.28 -10.55
CA ASP A 307 -7.25 23.49 -10.48
C ASP A 307 -6.53 24.43 -9.49
N ASP A 308 -5.79 25.40 -10.01
CA ASP A 308 -5.21 26.51 -9.26
C ASP A 308 -6.36 27.38 -8.71
N GLY A 309 -7.00 26.91 -7.64
CA GLY A 309 -8.08 27.58 -6.91
C GLY A 309 -7.60 28.76 -6.08
#